data_AF-A0A428NUS9-F1
#
_entry.id   AF-A0A428NUS9-F1
#
_cell.length_a   1.000
_cell.length_b   1.000
_cell.length_c   1.000
_cell.angle_alpha   90.00
_cell.angle_beta   90.00
_cell.angle_gamma   90.00
#
_symmetry.space_group_name_H-M   'P 1'
#
loop_
_entity.id
_entity.type
_entity.pdbx_description
1 polymer ?
#
loop_
_entity_poly.entity_id
_entity_poly.type
_entity_poly.pdbx_seq_one_letter_code
_entity_poly.pdbx_strand_id
1 'polypeptide(L)'
;MQRVAANSICSLCLFTARPATAIRAPLQPCLTQRFLSQRAKARPSRMVLSDRVDQAPPSRDDRRRRRDAPGPFGGMNRTYANVDPARRAGRQRAMDAKGGNGRDRERDGRRGMRDGDGDDRKALKMQRALATVSYGKRMMMKETMSEFESFDNFDLIPILQAAVNDELFKGMTDIKPTPVQRLAIPALLGQRGPLDPKRPSNEMRSFLLAAETGSGKTLAYLLPAIDALKAAEAEDPEIKAYRERWEAEKERQLASKSKYKAFDEPHPTMARPKVVVLVPTAELAHQVTKVSKSISHVAKFKTELLSSDLKPQQIQRNLYGPRGVDVIVSTPHLLASIADSDPNILSRVSHLIVDEADSLFDRSFAPVTTSIIERASPSLKQFVCCSATIPRKLNNFLATNYPKMTRITTPNLHAIPRRVQLGVIDVSKDPYRNKKDLACADAIYSIGRESASHEGPVKGEVDVRRIMVFVNEREKTEELAAYLREKGINAEALHRDTPEKRHGE
;
A
#
# COMPACT_ATOMS: atom_id res chain seq x y z
N MET A 1 39.30 -48.22 49.89
CA MET A 1 40.18 -49.15 49.15
C MET A 1 39.65 -49.31 47.74
N GLN A 2 40.50 -48.99 46.75
CA GLN A 2 40.57 -49.38 45.31
C GLN A 2 39.28 -49.73 44.51
N ARG A 3 38.98 -48.95 43.45
CA ARG A 3 39.07 -49.26 41.98
C ARG A 3 38.04 -50.31 41.49
N VAL A 4 37.30 -50.16 40.38
CA VAL A 4 37.74 -50.01 38.97
C VAL A 4 36.54 -49.53 38.11
N ALA A 5 36.83 -48.73 37.09
CA ALA A 5 35.91 -48.25 36.05
C ALA A 5 35.74 -49.25 34.88
N ALA A 6 34.57 -49.27 34.22
CA ALA A 6 34.45 -49.69 32.83
C ALA A 6 33.20 -49.09 32.16
N ASN A 7 33.45 -48.36 31.07
CA ASN A 7 32.49 -47.68 30.21
C ASN A 7 31.69 -48.65 29.32
N SER A 8 30.39 -48.44 29.20
CA SER A 8 29.51 -49.07 28.21
C SER A 8 29.42 -48.22 26.94
N ILE A 9 29.95 -48.74 25.84
CA ILE A 9 29.89 -48.16 24.49
C ILE A 9 28.60 -48.63 23.78
N CYS A 10 27.93 -47.68 23.12
CA CYS A 10 26.64 -47.81 22.42
C CYS A 10 26.82 -48.35 20.98
N SER A 11 25.86 -49.17 20.55
CA SER A 11 25.91 -50.12 19.43
C SER A 11 25.51 -49.58 18.05
N LEU A 12 25.94 -48.37 17.67
CA LEU A 12 25.55 -47.75 16.38
C LEU A 12 26.72 -47.47 15.41
N CYS A 13 27.93 -47.96 15.70
CA CYS A 13 29.13 -47.69 14.88
C CYS A 13 29.72 -48.93 14.17
N LEU A 14 28.92 -49.98 13.92
CA LEU A 14 29.36 -51.16 13.17
C LEU A 14 28.50 -51.32 11.91
N PHE A 15 28.92 -50.72 10.79
CA PHE A 15 28.72 -51.27 9.43
C PHE A 15 29.38 -50.34 8.39
N THR A 16 30.71 -50.39 8.29
CA THR A 16 31.44 -50.15 7.03
C THR A 16 32.52 -51.23 6.90
N ALA A 17 32.84 -51.62 5.65
CA ALA A 17 33.75 -52.68 5.20
C ALA A 17 33.10 -54.09 5.15
N ARG A 18 33.00 -54.82 4.02
CA ARG A 18 33.94 -55.16 2.90
C ARG A 18 33.20 -56.15 1.95
N PRO A 19 33.79 -56.76 0.89
CA PRO A 19 34.91 -56.40 0.01
C PRO A 19 34.57 -56.55 -1.50
N ALA A 20 35.58 -56.30 -2.33
CA ALA A 20 35.62 -56.30 -3.78
C ALA A 20 35.49 -57.68 -4.46
N THR A 21 34.91 -57.68 -5.66
CA THR A 21 35.15 -58.67 -6.72
C THR A 21 35.26 -57.97 -8.07
N ALA A 22 36.44 -58.08 -8.68
CA ALA A 22 36.72 -57.68 -10.06
C ALA A 22 36.17 -58.73 -11.04
N ILE A 23 35.84 -58.32 -12.28
CA ILE A 23 36.23 -58.98 -13.56
C ILE A 23 35.56 -58.29 -14.78
N ARG A 24 36.42 -57.95 -15.74
CA ARG A 24 36.27 -57.80 -17.22
C ARG A 24 35.41 -56.70 -17.85
N ALA A 25 36.13 -55.78 -18.51
CA ALA A 25 35.72 -55.00 -19.67
C ALA A 25 35.53 -55.87 -20.93
N PRO A 26 34.78 -55.35 -21.92
CA PRO A 26 35.28 -55.39 -23.28
C PRO A 26 35.12 -54.06 -24.03
N LEU A 27 36.25 -53.65 -24.63
CA LEU A 27 36.45 -53.23 -26.03
C LEU A 27 35.38 -52.38 -26.75
N GLN A 28 35.86 -51.22 -27.22
CA GLN A 28 35.29 -50.42 -28.31
C GLN A 28 35.09 -51.24 -29.60
N PRO A 29 34.27 -50.69 -30.52
CA PRO A 29 34.79 -50.46 -31.86
C PRO A 29 34.65 -49.00 -32.31
N CYS A 30 35.78 -48.50 -32.80
CA CYS A 30 35.91 -47.45 -33.81
C CYS A 30 34.90 -47.64 -34.95
N LEU A 31 34.29 -46.57 -35.46
CA LEU A 31 34.08 -46.35 -36.90
C LEU A 31 33.76 -44.86 -37.20
N THR A 32 34.72 -44.24 -37.89
CA THR A 32 34.56 -43.32 -39.04
C THR A 32 33.79 -42.00 -38.92
N GLN A 33 34.59 -40.92 -38.88
CA GLN A 33 34.63 -39.80 -39.83
C GLN A 33 33.32 -39.38 -40.53
N ARG A 34 32.95 -38.10 -40.33
CA ARG A 34 32.78 -37.15 -41.44
C ARG A 34 32.95 -35.70 -40.95
N PHE A 35 34.02 -35.09 -41.45
CA PHE A 35 34.28 -33.66 -41.40
C PHE A 35 33.26 -32.92 -42.28
N LEU A 36 32.64 -31.87 -41.73
CA LEU A 36 32.11 -30.75 -42.53
C LEU A 36 32.61 -29.45 -41.91
N SER A 37 33.80 -29.04 -42.35
CA SER A 37 34.32 -27.70 -42.15
C SER A 37 33.46 -26.71 -42.92
N GLN A 38 32.55 -26.00 -42.24
CA GLN A 38 31.99 -24.78 -42.81
C GLN A 38 33.09 -23.72 -42.82
N ARG A 39 33.64 -23.46 -44.01
CA ARG A 39 34.56 -22.37 -44.31
C ARG A 39 33.96 -21.06 -43.79
N ALA A 40 34.54 -20.50 -42.74
CA ALA A 40 34.36 -19.10 -42.38
C ALA A 40 34.83 -18.23 -43.55
N LYS A 41 33.92 -17.49 -44.18
CA LYS A 41 34.28 -16.48 -45.18
C LYS A 41 34.97 -15.31 -44.48
N ALA A 42 36.22 -15.06 -44.86
CA ALA A 42 36.98 -13.89 -44.45
C ALA A 42 36.25 -12.60 -44.86
N ARG A 43 36.20 -11.62 -43.95
CA ARG A 43 35.74 -10.26 -44.23
C ARG A 43 36.81 -9.55 -45.06
N PRO A 44 36.48 -8.91 -46.20
CA PRO A 44 37.42 -8.00 -46.83
C PRO A 44 37.52 -6.71 -46.01
N SER A 45 38.76 -6.33 -45.72
CA SER A 45 39.14 -5.05 -45.17
C SER A 45 39.18 -3.97 -46.25
N ARG A 46 38.79 -2.76 -45.86
CA ARG A 46 39.31 -1.47 -46.36
C ARG A 46 38.75 -0.96 -47.69
N MET A 47 38.02 0.15 -47.55
CA MET A 47 37.78 1.24 -48.51
C MET A 47 38.59 1.19 -49.82
N VAL A 48 37.90 0.94 -50.93
CA VAL A 48 38.27 1.46 -52.26
C VAL A 48 36.96 1.91 -52.90
N LEU A 49 36.82 3.21 -53.17
CA LEU A 49 35.71 3.76 -53.94
C LEU A 49 36.02 3.57 -55.43
N SER A 50 35.02 3.23 -56.24
CA SER A 50 35.18 3.01 -57.69
C SER A 50 35.40 4.34 -58.44
N ASP A 51 36.19 4.33 -59.52
CA ASP A 51 36.58 5.50 -60.33
C ASP A 51 35.46 6.18 -61.15
N ARG A 52 34.19 6.07 -60.71
CA ARG A 52 33.02 6.69 -61.35
C ARG A 52 32.06 7.30 -60.32
N VAL A 53 32.58 7.75 -59.18
CA VAL A 53 31.75 8.39 -58.13
C VAL A 53 31.27 9.79 -58.56
N ASP A 54 31.87 10.37 -59.60
CA ASP A 54 31.62 11.74 -60.08
C ASP A 54 30.69 11.82 -61.31
N GLN A 55 30.20 10.69 -61.86
CA GLN A 55 29.33 10.70 -63.04
C GLN A 55 27.87 10.41 -62.69
N ALA A 56 27.00 11.40 -62.94
CA ALA A 56 25.54 11.23 -62.84
C ALA A 56 24.99 10.47 -64.07
N PRO A 57 24.18 9.41 -63.89
CA PRO A 57 23.54 8.74 -65.03
C PRO A 57 22.45 9.64 -65.65
N PRO A 58 22.22 9.54 -66.98
CA PRO A 58 21.36 10.46 -67.70
C PRO A 58 19.88 10.26 -67.34
N SER A 59 19.17 11.38 -67.12
CA SER A 59 17.74 11.40 -66.87
C SER A 59 16.96 11.05 -68.13
N ARG A 60 16.11 10.02 -68.06
CA ARG A 60 14.93 9.93 -68.92
C ARG A 60 13.70 9.87 -68.03
N ASP A 61 12.91 10.93 -68.15
CA ASP A 61 11.50 10.94 -67.81
C ASP A 61 10.86 9.63 -68.27
N ASP A 62 10.15 8.99 -67.34
CA ASP A 62 8.71 8.77 -67.43
C ASP A 62 8.36 7.40 -66.81
N ARG A 63 7.88 7.43 -65.55
CA ARG A 63 7.00 6.45 -64.89
C ARG A 63 6.87 6.73 -63.39
N ARG A 64 5.75 7.36 -63.02
CA ARG A 64 5.02 7.29 -61.73
C ARG A 64 5.85 7.18 -60.44
N ARG A 65 5.99 8.32 -59.75
CA ARG A 65 6.49 8.42 -58.37
C ARG A 65 5.63 7.57 -57.39
N ARG A 66 6.12 6.40 -56.98
CA ARG A 66 5.76 5.83 -55.66
C ARG A 66 6.53 6.64 -54.61
N ARG A 67 5.84 7.13 -53.57
CA ARG A 67 6.49 7.84 -52.46
C ARG A 67 7.48 6.90 -51.77
N ASP A 68 8.75 7.24 -51.80
CA ASP A 68 9.78 6.58 -51.00
C ASP A 68 9.48 6.77 -49.51
N ALA A 69 9.32 5.67 -48.79
CA ALA A 69 9.35 5.69 -47.34
C ALA A 69 10.80 5.95 -46.90
N PRO A 70 11.06 6.91 -45.99
CA PRO A 70 12.42 7.18 -45.56
C PRO A 70 12.99 5.95 -44.84
N GLY A 71 14.15 5.48 -45.29
CA GLY A 71 14.91 4.44 -44.60
C GLY A 71 15.30 4.86 -43.18
N PRO A 72 15.84 3.92 -42.37
CA PRO A 72 16.01 4.06 -40.91
C PRO A 72 16.93 5.20 -40.44
N PHE A 73 17.60 5.89 -41.36
CA PHE A 73 18.50 7.00 -41.09
C PHE A 73 18.05 8.34 -41.70
N GLY A 74 16.88 8.40 -42.35
CA GLY A 74 16.40 9.56 -43.12
C GLY A 74 16.06 10.83 -42.32
N GLY A 75 16.22 10.80 -40.99
CA GLY A 75 16.02 11.95 -40.11
C GLY A 75 17.27 12.42 -39.36
N MET A 76 18.43 11.82 -39.61
CA MET A 76 19.59 11.95 -38.72
C MET A 76 20.35 13.29 -38.82
N ASN A 77 20.08 14.08 -39.87
CA ASN A 77 20.69 15.42 -40.06
C ASN A 77 19.63 16.55 -40.08
N ARG A 78 18.57 16.45 -39.25
CA ARG A 78 17.62 17.55 -39.07
C ARG A 78 17.96 18.35 -37.82
N THR A 79 18.37 19.60 -38.01
CA THR A 79 18.71 20.57 -36.94
C THR A 79 17.52 21.41 -36.47
N TYR A 80 16.34 21.25 -37.08
CA TYR A 80 15.11 21.92 -36.66
C TYR A 80 14.00 20.91 -36.33
N ALA A 81 13.41 21.07 -35.14
CA ALA A 81 12.31 20.23 -34.68
C ALA A 81 11.07 20.46 -35.56
N ASN A 82 10.45 19.38 -36.02
CA ASN A 82 9.24 19.44 -36.85
C ASN A 82 8.01 19.68 -35.96
N VAL A 83 7.86 20.91 -35.50
CA VAL A 83 6.71 21.33 -34.68
C VAL A 83 5.70 22.02 -35.58
N ASP A 84 4.52 21.44 -35.71
CA ASP A 84 3.42 22.00 -36.50
C ASP A 84 2.95 23.35 -35.91
N PRO A 85 3.11 24.48 -36.63
CA PRO A 85 2.72 25.80 -36.14
C PRO A 85 1.22 25.91 -35.85
N ALA A 86 0.39 25.07 -36.46
CA ALA A 86 -1.06 25.08 -36.29
C ALA A 86 -1.52 24.60 -34.90
N ARG A 87 -0.68 23.85 -34.16
CA ARG A 87 -0.99 23.45 -32.77
C ARG A 87 -0.87 24.59 -31.76
N ARG A 88 -0.21 25.70 -32.10
CA ARG A 88 -0.09 26.88 -31.22
C ARG A 88 -1.34 27.76 -31.26
N ALA A 89 -2.07 27.79 -32.38
CA ALA A 89 -3.25 28.63 -32.57
C ALA A 89 -4.53 28.10 -31.87
N GLY A 90 -4.56 26.83 -31.46
CA GLY A 90 -5.70 26.21 -30.76
C GLY A 90 -5.87 26.66 -29.30
N ARG A 91 -4.88 27.30 -28.68
CA ARG A 91 -4.96 27.78 -27.29
C ARG A 91 -5.48 29.21 -27.15
N GLN A 92 -5.46 30.02 -28.20
CA GLN A 92 -5.99 31.39 -28.14
C GLN A 92 -7.50 31.47 -28.41
N ARG A 93 -8.09 30.53 -29.17
CA ARG A 93 -9.52 30.58 -29.57
C ARG A 93 -10.51 29.98 -28.55
N ALA A 94 -10.02 29.36 -27.48
CA ALA A 94 -10.88 28.79 -26.43
C ALA A 94 -11.36 29.81 -25.38
N MET A 95 -10.95 31.08 -25.49
CA MET A 95 -11.34 32.15 -24.56
C MET A 95 -12.55 32.99 -25.05
N ASP A 96 -12.93 32.93 -26.33
CA ASP A 96 -13.93 33.88 -26.91
C ASP A 96 -15.23 33.23 -27.43
N ALA A 97 -15.51 31.96 -27.16
CA ALA A 97 -16.73 31.29 -27.64
C ALA A 97 -17.70 30.93 -26.49
N LYS A 98 -18.19 31.96 -25.77
CA LYS A 98 -19.48 31.91 -25.07
C LYS A 98 -20.51 32.66 -25.94
N GLY A 99 -21.34 31.92 -26.65
CA GLY A 99 -22.54 32.46 -27.30
C GLY A 99 -22.83 31.80 -28.65
N GLY A 100 -23.99 31.15 -28.78
CA GLY A 100 -24.59 30.84 -30.08
C GLY A 100 -25.10 29.41 -30.25
N ASN A 101 -26.40 29.31 -30.49
CA ASN A 101 -27.20 28.11 -30.72
C ASN A 101 -26.76 27.22 -31.90
N GLY A 102 -26.98 25.91 -31.73
CA GLY A 102 -27.72 25.04 -32.64
C GLY A 102 -27.20 24.79 -34.06
N ARG A 103 -26.83 23.53 -34.34
CA ARG A 103 -27.53 22.64 -35.30
C ARG A 103 -26.71 21.38 -35.60
N ASP A 104 -27.43 20.26 -35.59
CA ASP A 104 -27.01 18.92 -35.97
C ASP A 104 -26.40 18.84 -37.36
N ARG A 105 -25.31 18.06 -37.49
CA ARG A 105 -24.96 17.34 -38.72
C ARG A 105 -24.30 16.00 -38.40
N GLU A 106 -25.02 14.94 -38.72
CA GLU A 106 -24.54 13.56 -38.87
C GLU A 106 -23.43 13.47 -39.93
N ARG A 107 -22.40 12.64 -39.67
CA ARG A 107 -21.68 11.93 -40.75
C ARG A 107 -20.91 10.69 -40.26
N ASP A 108 -21.47 9.54 -40.62
CA ASP A 108 -20.89 8.24 -40.98
C ASP A 108 -19.48 7.86 -40.49
N GLY A 109 -19.45 6.88 -39.56
CA GLY A 109 -18.26 6.09 -39.23
C GLY A 109 -18.29 4.71 -39.88
N ARG A 110 -17.49 4.50 -40.93
CA ARG A 110 -17.12 3.15 -41.41
C ARG A 110 -16.18 2.49 -40.39
N ARG A 111 -16.68 1.49 -39.67
CA ARG A 111 -15.89 0.57 -38.82
C ARG A 111 -15.14 -0.43 -39.69
N GLY A 112 -13.82 -0.35 -39.69
CA GLY A 112 -12.94 -1.43 -40.13
C GLY A 112 -12.63 -2.37 -38.96
N MET A 113 -13.21 -3.57 -39.02
CA MET A 113 -12.92 -4.72 -38.17
C MET A 113 -11.49 -5.20 -38.43
N ARG A 114 -10.69 -5.38 -37.37
CA ARG A 114 -9.50 -6.25 -37.43
C ARG A 114 -9.40 -6.99 -36.10
N ASP A 115 -9.95 -8.19 -36.12
CA ASP A 115 -9.85 -9.19 -35.06
C ASP A 115 -8.45 -9.81 -35.02
N GLY A 116 -8.07 -10.25 -33.82
CA GLY A 116 -7.25 -11.44 -33.65
C GLY A 116 -5.75 -11.22 -33.45
N ASP A 117 -5.36 -10.87 -32.22
CA ASP A 117 -4.23 -11.58 -31.60
C ASP A 117 -4.47 -11.71 -30.09
N GLY A 118 -4.35 -12.94 -29.60
CA GLY A 118 -4.63 -13.34 -28.23
C GLY A 118 -3.62 -12.69 -27.27
N ASP A 119 -4.09 -11.71 -26.51
CA ASP A 119 -3.26 -10.90 -25.65
C ASP A 119 -2.94 -11.62 -24.32
N ASP A 120 -2.00 -12.56 -24.35
CA ASP A 120 -1.36 -13.19 -23.18
C ASP A 120 -0.56 -12.19 -22.30
N ARG A 121 -0.66 -10.90 -22.61
CA ARG A 121 -0.12 -9.79 -21.81
C ARG A 121 -1.16 -9.11 -20.93
N LYS A 122 -2.34 -9.70 -20.73
CA LYS A 122 -3.38 -9.12 -19.87
C LYS A 122 -2.90 -8.88 -18.43
N ALA A 123 -2.03 -9.75 -17.90
CA ALA A 123 -1.38 -9.58 -16.60
C ALA A 123 -0.36 -8.42 -16.58
N LEU A 124 0.44 -8.27 -17.65
CA LEU A 124 1.39 -7.16 -17.82
C LEU A 124 0.68 -5.81 -18.07
N LYS A 125 -0.50 -5.82 -18.70
CA LYS A 125 -1.32 -4.61 -18.92
C LYS A 125 -1.90 -4.03 -17.63
N MET A 126 -2.00 -4.81 -16.54
CA MET A 126 -2.34 -4.26 -15.22
C MET A 126 -1.23 -3.39 -14.63
N GLN A 127 0.01 -3.52 -15.11
CA GLN A 127 1.16 -2.72 -14.66
C GLN A 127 1.29 -1.36 -15.36
N ARG A 128 0.28 -0.92 -16.12
CA ARG A 128 0.28 0.45 -16.65
C ARG A 128 0.08 1.42 -15.48
N ALA A 129 1.20 1.77 -14.83
CA ALA A 129 1.29 2.68 -13.69
C ALA A 129 0.33 3.85 -13.89
N LEU A 130 -0.73 3.87 -13.10
CA LEU A 130 -1.67 4.99 -13.08
C LEU A 130 -0.90 6.20 -12.57
N ALA A 131 -0.68 7.15 -13.48
CA ALA A 131 0.00 8.43 -13.32
C ALA A 131 1.42 8.34 -12.70
N THR A 132 2.45 8.16 -13.53
CA THR A 132 3.80 8.60 -13.15
C THR A 132 3.72 10.08 -12.79
N VAL A 133 3.93 10.41 -11.52
CA VAL A 133 3.99 11.80 -11.06
C VAL A 133 4.97 12.55 -11.97
N SER A 134 4.52 13.68 -12.55
CA SER A 134 5.34 14.46 -13.47
C SER A 134 6.65 14.86 -12.79
N TYR A 135 7.72 15.01 -13.59
CA TYR A 135 9.04 15.34 -13.05
C TYR A 135 9.02 16.64 -12.23
N GLY A 136 8.31 17.68 -12.71
CA GLY A 136 8.14 18.94 -11.96
C GLY A 136 7.43 18.76 -10.62
N LYS A 137 6.36 17.95 -10.56
CA LYS A 137 5.66 17.66 -9.31
C LYS A 137 6.54 16.87 -8.33
N ARG A 138 7.41 15.99 -8.83
CA ARG A 138 8.41 15.30 -7.99
C ARG A 138 9.47 16.25 -7.41
N MET A 139 9.90 17.27 -8.15
CA MET A 139 10.85 18.26 -7.62
C MET A 139 10.22 19.11 -6.52
N MET A 140 9.00 19.60 -6.74
CA MET A 140 8.25 20.34 -5.71
C MET A 140 8.03 19.48 -4.45
N MET A 141 7.67 18.21 -4.62
CA MET A 141 7.51 17.31 -3.48
C MET A 141 8.81 17.10 -2.71
N LYS A 142 9.97 17.03 -3.40
CA LYS A 142 11.26 16.92 -2.73
C LYS A 142 11.61 18.17 -1.93
N GLU A 143 11.29 19.34 -2.48
CA GLU A 143 11.47 20.64 -1.81
C GLU A 143 10.62 20.72 -0.53
N THR A 144 9.31 20.40 -0.62
CA THR A 144 8.46 20.31 0.57
C THR A 144 8.97 19.26 1.56
N MET A 145 9.48 18.11 1.09
CA MET A 145 10.04 17.07 1.96
C MET A 145 11.35 17.47 2.66
N SER A 146 12.09 18.46 2.13
CA SER A 146 13.29 18.99 2.77
C SER A 146 12.99 20.03 3.86
N GLU A 147 11.81 20.64 3.86
CA GLU A 147 11.39 21.58 4.91
C GLU A 147 11.07 20.86 6.22
N PHE A 148 10.57 19.61 6.14
CA PHE A 148 10.11 18.82 7.29
C PHE A 148 11.04 17.63 7.56
N GLU A 149 12.25 17.89 8.06
CA GLU A 149 13.21 16.82 8.40
C GLU A 149 13.03 16.24 9.82
N SER A 150 12.51 17.02 10.76
CA SER A 150 12.15 16.60 12.13
C SER A 150 10.64 16.68 12.36
N PHE A 151 10.16 15.98 13.40
CA PHE A 151 8.78 16.14 13.88
C PHE A 151 8.52 17.51 14.52
N ASP A 152 9.56 18.19 14.98
CA ASP A 152 9.47 19.53 15.58
C ASP A 152 9.16 20.62 14.55
N ASN A 153 9.42 20.36 13.26
CA ASN A 153 9.10 21.27 12.16
C ASN A 153 7.60 21.34 11.87
N PHE A 154 6.79 20.42 12.41
CA PHE A 154 5.34 20.49 12.27
C PHE A 154 4.76 21.40 13.37
N ASP A 155 3.92 22.38 13.00
CA ASP A 155 3.12 23.18 13.97
C ASP A 155 2.03 22.33 14.63
N LEU A 156 2.46 21.36 15.45
CA LEU A 156 1.61 20.56 16.32
C LEU A 156 1.53 21.24 17.69
N ILE A 157 0.44 21.00 18.42
CA ILE A 157 0.29 21.43 19.81
C ILE A 157 1.45 20.86 20.64
N PRO A 158 2.06 21.64 21.56
CA PRO A 158 3.25 21.21 22.31
C PRO A 158 3.10 19.88 23.06
N ILE A 159 1.90 19.60 23.58
CA ILE A 159 1.58 18.34 24.27
C ILE A 159 1.74 17.14 23.32
N LEU A 160 1.33 17.31 22.06
CA LEU A 160 1.41 16.27 21.04
C LEU A 160 2.85 16.09 20.54
N GLN A 161 3.62 17.17 20.40
CA GLN A 161 5.05 17.08 20.08
C GLN A 161 5.82 16.29 21.16
N ALA A 162 5.58 16.58 22.43
CA ALA A 162 6.15 15.81 23.55
C ALA A 162 5.72 14.32 23.49
N ALA A 163 4.44 14.04 23.22
CA ALA A 163 3.96 12.67 23.09
C ALA A 163 4.66 11.89 21.96
N VAL A 164 4.99 12.55 20.86
CA VAL A 164 5.69 11.94 19.73
C VAL A 164 7.15 11.65 20.08
N ASN A 165 7.85 12.61 20.69
CA ASN A 165 9.27 12.47 20.99
C ASN A 165 9.53 11.50 22.16
N ASP A 166 8.69 11.53 23.22
CA ASP A 166 8.96 10.80 24.46
C ASP A 166 8.41 9.36 24.48
N GLU A 167 7.23 9.12 23.90
CA GLU A 167 6.53 7.81 24.00
C GLU A 167 6.61 6.99 22.71
N LEU A 168 6.33 7.60 21.54
CA LEU A 168 6.22 6.85 20.28
C LEU A 168 7.54 6.22 19.85
N PHE A 169 8.67 6.88 20.14
CA PHE A 169 9.99 6.48 19.69
C PHE A 169 10.97 6.21 20.82
N LYS A 170 10.46 5.88 22.01
CA LYS A 170 11.28 5.57 23.18
C LYS A 170 12.35 4.52 22.84
N GLY A 171 13.62 4.92 22.92
CA GLY A 171 14.77 4.05 22.64
C GLY A 171 15.23 4.01 21.18
N MET A 172 14.66 4.83 20.28
CA MET A 172 15.16 5.00 18.92
C MET A 172 16.06 6.25 18.81
N THR A 173 17.16 6.12 18.08
CA THR A 173 18.07 7.21 17.72
C THR A 173 17.79 7.67 16.28
N ASP A 174 17.95 8.96 15.98
CA ASP A 174 17.74 9.57 14.65
C ASP A 174 16.31 9.42 14.08
N ILE A 175 15.32 9.82 14.86
CA ILE A 175 13.91 9.82 14.47
C ILE A 175 13.68 10.82 13.34
N LYS A 176 13.21 10.36 12.18
CA LYS A 176 12.85 11.21 11.04
C LYS A 176 11.45 10.87 10.52
N PRO A 177 10.61 11.85 10.19
CA PRO A 177 9.30 11.59 9.60
C PRO A 177 9.45 10.89 8.25
N THR A 178 8.55 9.95 7.98
CA THR A 178 8.53 9.22 6.70
C THR A 178 8.08 10.13 5.54
N PRO A 179 8.38 9.79 4.28
CA PRO A 179 7.98 10.61 3.13
C PRO A 179 6.49 10.94 3.06
N VAL A 180 5.61 10.01 3.46
CA VAL A 180 4.17 10.28 3.50
C VAL A 180 3.81 11.24 4.64
N GLN A 181 4.47 11.14 5.79
CA GLN A 181 4.24 12.02 6.94
C GLN A 181 4.64 13.47 6.60
N ARG A 182 5.82 13.66 5.99
CA ARG A 182 6.31 14.99 5.56
C ARG A 182 5.38 15.70 4.58
N LEU A 183 4.66 14.94 3.75
CA LEU A 183 3.73 15.52 2.77
C LEU A 183 2.31 15.65 3.33
N ALA A 184 1.87 14.69 4.14
CA ALA A 184 0.49 14.62 4.62
C ALA A 184 0.24 15.49 5.86
N ILE A 185 1.12 15.43 6.86
CA ILE A 185 0.94 16.16 8.13
C ILE A 185 0.77 17.67 7.89
N PRO A 186 1.69 18.38 7.21
CA PRO A 186 1.54 19.82 7.01
C PRO A 186 0.29 20.15 6.19
N ALA A 187 -0.01 19.36 5.16
CA ALA A 187 -1.20 19.55 4.33
C ALA A 187 -2.51 19.39 5.12
N LEU A 188 -2.58 18.43 6.06
CA LEU A 188 -3.74 18.18 6.91
C LEU A 188 -3.87 19.23 8.04
N LEU A 189 -2.75 19.68 8.61
CA LEU A 189 -2.72 20.81 9.55
C LEU A 189 -3.11 22.13 8.86
N GLY A 190 -2.95 22.22 7.54
CA GLY A 190 -3.19 23.44 6.78
C GLY A 190 -1.99 24.38 6.77
N GLN A 191 -0.79 23.87 7.08
CA GLN A 191 0.49 24.51 6.80
C GLN A 191 0.68 24.50 5.28
N ARG A 192 0.37 25.63 4.66
CA ARG A 192 0.21 25.73 3.21
C ARG A 192 1.56 25.80 2.52
N GLY A 193 1.67 25.13 1.37
CA GLY A 193 2.60 25.55 0.33
C GLY A 193 2.08 26.81 -0.40
N PRO A 194 2.93 27.60 -1.09
CA PRO A 194 2.58 28.91 -1.65
C PRO A 194 1.44 28.97 -2.69
N LEU A 195 0.95 27.81 -3.18
CA LEU A 195 0.11 27.70 -4.38
C LEU A 195 -1.34 27.28 -4.13
N ASP A 196 -1.77 27.06 -2.87
CA ASP A 196 -3.13 26.61 -2.59
C ASP A 196 -4.15 27.79 -2.55
N PRO A 197 -5.24 27.72 -3.34
CA PRO A 197 -6.27 28.76 -3.34
C PRO A 197 -6.95 28.85 -1.95
N LYS A 198 -7.18 30.08 -1.47
CA LYS A 198 -7.96 30.33 -0.25
C LYS A 198 -9.34 29.69 -0.38
N ARG A 199 -9.58 28.56 0.29
CA ARG A 199 -10.92 27.99 0.44
C ARG A 199 -11.64 28.66 1.62
N PRO A 200 -12.97 28.86 1.54
CA PRO A 200 -13.75 29.33 2.67
C PRO A 200 -13.61 28.34 3.85
N SER A 201 -13.53 28.87 5.07
CA SER A 201 -13.30 28.10 6.30
C SER A 201 -14.37 27.05 6.60
N ASN A 202 -15.54 27.16 5.97
CA ASN A 202 -16.71 26.31 6.22
C ASN A 202 -16.85 25.12 5.26
N GLU A 203 -15.97 24.95 4.27
CA GLU A 203 -16.05 23.82 3.33
C GLU A 203 -15.23 22.62 3.82
N MET A 204 -15.83 21.42 3.78
CA MET A 204 -15.15 20.17 4.11
C MET A 204 -13.88 19.99 3.26
N ARG A 205 -12.73 19.82 3.93
CA ARG A 205 -11.45 19.52 3.27
C ARG A 205 -11.33 18.02 3.04
N SER A 206 -11.13 17.59 1.80
CA SER A 206 -10.99 16.18 1.43
C SER A 206 -9.58 15.89 0.91
N PHE A 207 -8.99 14.78 1.37
CA PHE A 207 -7.61 14.39 1.04
C PHE A 207 -7.50 12.91 0.69
N LEU A 208 -6.77 12.59 -0.38
CA LEU A 208 -6.37 11.22 -0.73
C LEU A 208 -4.88 11.07 -0.45
N LEU A 209 -4.54 10.28 0.56
CA LEU A 209 -3.17 9.87 0.89
C LEU A 209 -2.86 8.54 0.21
N ALA A 210 -1.96 8.57 -0.76
CA ALA A 210 -1.54 7.38 -1.49
C ALA A 210 -0.07 7.07 -1.21
N ALA A 211 0.18 5.99 -0.46
CA ALA A 211 1.51 5.55 -0.10
C ALA A 211 1.55 4.04 0.16
N GLU A 212 2.71 3.42 -0.06
CA GLU A 212 2.96 1.99 0.13
C GLU A 212 2.59 1.50 1.54
N THR A 213 2.34 0.20 1.70
CA THR A 213 2.19 -0.43 3.02
C THR A 213 3.50 -0.29 3.81
N GLY A 214 3.40 -0.11 5.14
CA GLY A 214 4.58 0.12 5.99
C GLY A 214 5.25 1.50 5.86
N SER A 215 4.71 2.42 5.05
CA SER A 215 5.26 3.80 4.90
C SER A 215 4.96 4.73 6.09
N GLY A 216 4.25 4.27 7.13
CA GLY A 216 3.87 5.10 8.28
C GLY A 216 2.60 5.94 8.07
N LYS A 217 1.68 5.49 7.20
CA LYS A 217 0.40 6.15 6.91
C LYS A 217 -0.44 6.44 8.16
N THR A 218 -0.47 5.51 9.11
CA THR A 218 -1.27 5.60 10.33
C THR A 218 -0.97 6.86 11.13
N LEU A 219 0.30 7.15 11.41
CA LEU A 219 0.69 8.39 12.09
C LEU A 219 0.45 9.63 11.22
N ALA A 220 0.57 9.50 9.89
CA ALA A 220 0.40 10.62 8.97
C ALA A 220 -1.01 11.24 9.01
N TYR A 221 -2.05 10.43 9.28
CA TYR A 221 -3.41 10.94 9.49
C TYR A 221 -3.81 11.11 10.96
N LEU A 222 -3.27 10.29 11.87
CA LEU A 222 -3.65 10.35 13.30
C LEU A 222 -3.15 11.65 13.96
N LEU A 223 -1.89 12.03 13.75
CA LEU A 223 -1.30 13.22 14.38
C LEU A 223 -2.11 14.50 14.08
N PRO A 224 -2.38 14.87 12.81
CA PRO A 224 -3.17 16.06 12.53
C PRO A 224 -4.63 15.95 12.98
N ALA A 225 -5.21 14.74 13.02
CA ALA A 225 -6.58 14.56 13.52
C ALA A 225 -6.68 14.77 15.03
N ILE A 226 -5.68 14.31 15.79
CA ILE A 226 -5.60 14.49 17.25
C ILE A 226 -5.27 15.94 17.59
N ASP A 227 -4.39 16.59 16.82
CA ASP A 227 -4.09 18.01 16.95
C ASP A 227 -5.37 18.85 16.82
N ALA A 228 -6.12 18.65 15.74
CA ALA A 228 -7.39 19.33 15.51
C ALA A 228 -8.45 19.00 16.57
N LEU A 229 -8.45 17.76 17.10
CA LEU A 229 -9.30 17.37 18.22
C LEU A 229 -8.96 18.18 19.48
N LYS A 230 -7.68 18.34 19.80
CA LYS A 230 -7.21 19.08 20.98
C LYS A 230 -7.44 20.58 20.84
N ALA A 231 -7.22 21.14 19.66
CA ALA A 231 -7.59 22.52 19.36
C ALA A 231 -9.09 22.75 19.55
N ALA A 232 -9.93 21.86 18.98
CA ALA A 232 -11.38 21.94 19.12
C ALA A 232 -11.86 21.74 20.57
N GLU A 233 -11.17 20.91 21.36
CA GLU A 233 -11.46 20.74 22.79
C GLU A 233 -11.11 21.99 23.61
N ALA A 234 -10.04 22.68 23.25
CA ALA A 234 -9.63 23.94 23.88
C ALA A 234 -10.54 25.12 23.51
N GLU A 235 -11.34 25.03 22.44
CA GLU A 235 -12.32 26.05 22.05
C GLU A 235 -13.72 25.77 22.61
N ASP A 236 -14.03 24.51 22.94
CA ASP A 236 -15.38 24.05 23.29
C ASP A 236 -15.80 24.48 24.72
N PRO A 237 -16.79 25.38 24.87
CA PRO A 237 -17.20 25.88 26.17
C PRO A 237 -17.89 24.80 27.01
N GLU A 238 -18.58 23.82 26.40
CA GLU A 238 -19.22 22.72 27.13
C GLU A 238 -18.18 21.85 27.82
N ILE A 239 -17.07 21.57 27.13
CA ILE A 239 -15.99 20.74 27.67
C ILE A 239 -15.22 21.49 28.77
N LYS A 240 -14.94 22.79 28.59
CA LYS A 240 -14.33 23.63 29.63
C LYS A 240 -15.17 23.64 30.90
N ALA A 241 -16.46 23.95 30.77
CA ALA A 241 -17.36 24.02 31.90
C ALA A 241 -17.51 22.65 32.61
N TYR A 242 -17.52 21.55 31.84
CA TYR A 242 -17.51 20.20 32.41
C TYR A 242 -16.22 19.92 33.20
N ARG A 243 -15.05 20.26 32.66
CA ARG A 243 -13.75 20.07 33.33
C ARG A 243 -13.66 20.86 34.62
N GLU A 244 -14.07 22.13 34.62
CA GLU A 244 -14.11 22.97 35.82
C GLU A 244 -15.02 22.38 36.90
N ARG A 245 -16.22 21.91 36.53
CA ARG A 245 -17.14 21.22 37.48
C ARG A 245 -16.55 19.93 38.01
N TRP A 246 -15.90 19.14 37.16
CA TRP A 246 -15.25 17.89 37.53
C TRP A 246 -14.10 18.11 38.51
N GLU A 247 -13.27 19.12 38.27
CA GLU A 247 -12.14 19.49 39.14
C GLU A 247 -12.64 19.99 40.50
N ALA A 248 -13.64 20.87 40.54
CA ALA A 248 -14.25 21.33 41.78
C ALA A 248 -14.85 20.18 42.61
N GLU A 249 -15.51 19.23 41.95
CA GLU A 249 -16.04 18.05 42.64
C GLU A 249 -14.92 17.16 43.18
N LYS A 250 -13.87 16.93 42.39
CA LYS A 250 -12.70 16.15 42.82
C LYS A 250 -12.03 16.78 44.05
N GLU A 251 -11.91 18.10 44.10
CA GLU A 251 -11.38 18.83 45.26
C GLU A 251 -12.28 18.69 46.50
N ARG A 252 -13.60 18.84 46.34
CA ARG A 252 -14.57 18.60 47.43
C ARG A 252 -14.47 17.18 47.99
N GLN A 253 -14.32 16.20 47.11
CA GLN A 253 -14.19 14.80 47.51
C GLN A 253 -12.89 14.53 48.26
N LEU A 254 -11.76 15.07 47.79
CA LEU A 254 -10.46 14.97 48.45
C LEU A 254 -10.50 15.58 49.86
N ALA A 255 -11.22 16.70 50.03
CA ALA A 255 -11.42 17.35 51.32
C ALA A 255 -12.32 16.52 52.27
N SER A 256 -13.31 15.80 51.74
CA SER A 256 -14.32 15.10 52.57
C SER A 256 -13.84 13.77 53.19
N LYS A 257 -12.70 13.20 52.75
CA LYS A 257 -12.24 11.82 53.10
C LYS A 257 -13.30 10.71 52.96
N SER A 258 -14.43 10.99 52.30
CA SER A 258 -15.55 10.07 52.10
C SER A 258 -15.27 9.07 50.96
N LYS A 259 -15.94 7.91 50.98
CA LYS A 259 -15.89 6.93 49.88
C LYS A 259 -16.30 7.59 48.57
N TYR A 260 -15.53 7.32 47.51
CA TYR A 260 -15.77 7.77 46.14
C TYR A 260 -17.25 7.61 45.74
N LYS A 261 -17.94 8.73 45.49
CA LYS A 261 -19.19 8.74 44.74
C LYS A 261 -18.86 9.14 43.31
N ALA A 262 -19.24 8.31 42.33
CA ALA A 262 -19.02 8.62 40.92
C ALA A 262 -19.75 9.93 40.57
N PHE A 263 -19.07 10.84 39.88
CA PHE A 263 -19.70 12.04 39.32
C PHE A 263 -20.76 11.60 38.31
N ASP A 264 -22.02 11.98 38.57
CA ASP A 264 -23.20 11.44 37.89
C ASP A 264 -23.48 12.15 36.54
N GLU A 265 -22.79 13.24 36.24
CA GLU A 265 -22.98 14.00 35.00
C GLU A 265 -22.27 13.30 33.81
N PRO A 266 -23.01 12.96 32.74
CA PRO A 266 -22.43 12.30 31.58
C PRO A 266 -21.45 13.24 30.85
N HIS A 267 -20.31 12.70 30.44
CA HIS A 267 -19.31 13.47 29.68
C HIS A 267 -19.90 14.01 28.38
N PRO A 268 -19.60 15.27 27.97
CA PRO A 268 -20.15 15.87 26.74
C PRO A 268 -19.76 15.13 25.44
N THR A 269 -18.71 14.31 25.48
CA THR A 269 -18.28 13.44 24.36
C THR A 269 -18.74 11.98 24.49
N MET A 270 -19.61 11.67 25.45
CA MET A 270 -20.17 10.33 25.60
C MET A 270 -20.93 9.92 24.33
N ALA A 271 -20.55 8.77 23.76
CA ALA A 271 -21.06 8.27 22.49
C ALA A 271 -21.08 9.29 21.34
N ARG A 272 -20.23 10.34 21.38
CA ARG A 272 -20.17 11.42 20.37
C ARG A 272 -18.71 11.73 20.02
N PRO A 273 -18.01 10.79 19.36
CA PRO A 273 -16.61 10.98 18.97
C PRO A 273 -16.44 12.15 18.00
N LYS A 274 -15.30 12.85 18.10
CA LYS A 274 -14.90 13.90 17.16
C LYS A 274 -14.07 13.36 15.99
N VAL A 275 -13.42 12.21 16.16
CA VAL A 275 -12.60 11.52 15.14
C VAL A 275 -13.07 10.08 14.98
N VAL A 276 -13.28 9.64 13.74
CA VAL A 276 -13.59 8.24 13.39
C VAL A 276 -12.59 7.73 12.35
N VAL A 277 -12.02 6.56 12.60
CA VAL A 277 -11.16 5.83 11.66
C VAL A 277 -11.86 4.54 11.24
N LEU A 278 -12.20 4.45 9.96
CA LEU A 278 -12.73 3.25 9.32
C LEU A 278 -11.60 2.42 8.76
N VAL A 279 -11.64 1.12 9.05
CA VAL A 279 -10.68 0.13 8.57
C VAL A 279 -11.42 -1.12 8.05
N PRO A 280 -10.88 -1.85 7.07
CA PRO A 280 -11.55 -3.02 6.48
C PRO A 280 -11.64 -4.24 7.41
N THR A 281 -10.65 -4.46 8.27
CA THR A 281 -10.56 -5.68 9.10
C THR A 281 -10.38 -5.36 10.58
N ALA A 282 -10.75 -6.30 11.43
CA ALA A 282 -10.64 -6.17 12.88
C ALA A 282 -9.17 -6.12 13.35
N GLU A 283 -8.27 -6.87 12.72
CA GLU A 283 -6.85 -6.89 13.06
C GLU A 283 -6.22 -5.52 12.81
N LEU A 284 -6.56 -4.90 11.67
CA LEU A 284 -6.11 -3.55 11.36
C LEU A 284 -6.70 -2.53 12.34
N ALA A 285 -7.94 -2.73 12.79
CA ALA A 285 -8.56 -1.89 13.82
C ALA A 285 -7.78 -1.95 15.15
N HIS A 286 -7.37 -3.14 15.57
CA HIS A 286 -6.53 -3.32 16.75
C HIS A 286 -5.17 -2.66 16.58
N GLN A 287 -4.52 -2.80 15.42
CA GLN A 287 -3.23 -2.17 15.13
C GLN A 287 -3.30 -0.63 15.20
N VAL A 288 -4.28 -0.03 14.53
CA VAL A 288 -4.48 1.43 14.55
C VAL A 288 -4.84 1.91 15.96
N THR A 289 -5.70 1.18 16.67
CA THR A 289 -6.04 1.50 18.07
C THR A 289 -4.81 1.45 18.97
N LYS A 290 -3.91 0.47 18.79
CA LYS A 290 -2.67 0.36 19.58
C LYS A 290 -1.77 1.57 19.38
N VAL A 291 -1.61 2.02 18.13
CA VAL A 291 -0.84 3.24 17.79
C VAL A 291 -1.49 4.49 18.36
N SER A 292 -2.83 4.60 18.29
CA SER A 292 -3.55 5.74 18.87
C SER A 292 -3.46 5.75 20.41
N LYS A 293 -3.52 4.58 21.05
CA LYS A 293 -3.40 4.45 22.51
C LYS A 293 -2.00 4.76 23.05
N SER A 294 -0.93 4.56 22.26
CA SER A 294 0.42 4.89 22.73
C SER A 294 0.62 6.40 22.95
N ILE A 295 -0.06 7.24 22.15
CA ILE A 295 -0.03 8.71 22.30
C ILE A 295 -1.15 9.25 23.20
N SER A 296 -2.18 8.46 23.48
CA SER A 296 -3.38 8.92 24.18
C SER A 296 -3.14 9.32 25.63
N HIS A 297 -2.17 8.68 26.30
CA HIS A 297 -1.86 8.97 27.71
C HIS A 297 -1.23 10.36 27.91
N VAL A 298 -0.33 10.77 27.01
CA VAL A 298 0.35 12.06 27.07
C VAL A 298 -0.55 13.17 26.53
N ALA A 299 -1.18 12.95 25.37
CA ALA A 299 -2.09 13.93 24.78
C ALA A 299 -3.47 14.01 25.46
N LYS A 300 -3.74 13.18 26.48
CA LYS A 300 -4.97 13.18 27.31
C LYS A 300 -6.26 13.09 26.49
N PHE A 301 -6.34 12.16 25.55
CA PHE A 301 -7.59 11.85 24.83
C PHE A 301 -7.95 10.37 24.99
N LYS A 302 -9.22 10.01 24.74
CA LYS A 302 -9.68 8.63 24.83
C LYS A 302 -9.93 8.03 23.45
N THR A 303 -9.17 6.97 23.13
CA THR A 303 -9.40 6.14 21.94
C THR A 303 -10.06 4.83 22.34
N GLU A 304 -11.13 4.46 21.63
CA GLU A 304 -11.76 3.15 21.78
C GLU A 304 -11.86 2.38 20.46
N LEU A 305 -11.77 1.06 20.60
CA LEU A 305 -11.98 0.11 19.53
C LEU A 305 -13.43 -0.37 19.56
N LEU A 306 -14.06 -0.39 18.39
CA LEU A 306 -15.29 -1.13 18.14
C LEU A 306 -14.96 -2.23 17.13
N SER A 307 -15.00 -3.48 17.58
CA SER A 307 -14.88 -4.66 16.72
C SER A 307 -15.99 -5.65 17.04
N SER A 308 -16.40 -6.44 16.05
CA SER A 308 -17.36 -7.53 16.21
C SER A 308 -16.86 -8.63 17.14
N ASP A 309 -15.54 -8.71 17.33
CA ASP A 309 -14.90 -9.72 18.19
C ASP A 309 -15.02 -9.36 19.67
N LEU A 310 -15.43 -8.12 19.98
CA LEU A 310 -15.68 -7.68 21.34
C LEU A 310 -17.09 -8.08 21.78
N LYS A 311 -17.21 -8.48 23.05
CA LYS A 311 -18.52 -8.72 23.67
C LYS A 311 -19.38 -7.44 23.61
N PRO A 312 -20.70 -7.53 23.39
CA PRO A 312 -21.58 -6.35 23.35
C PRO A 312 -21.47 -5.45 24.58
N GLN A 313 -21.32 -6.04 25.78
CA GLN A 313 -21.09 -5.30 27.03
C GLN A 313 -19.78 -4.50 27.04
N GLN A 314 -18.75 -4.98 26.34
CA GLN A 314 -17.49 -4.23 26.19
C GLN A 314 -17.69 -3.06 25.23
N ILE A 315 -18.38 -3.27 24.10
CA ILE A 315 -18.70 -2.21 23.12
C ILE A 315 -19.49 -1.08 23.79
N GLN A 316 -20.52 -1.42 24.57
CA GLN A 316 -21.29 -0.44 25.33
C GLN A 316 -20.43 0.31 26.36
N ARG A 317 -19.57 -0.38 27.12
CA ARG A 317 -18.65 0.29 28.06
C ARG A 317 -17.65 1.21 27.38
N ASN A 318 -17.17 0.84 26.19
CA ASN A 318 -16.26 1.67 25.40
C ASN A 318 -16.95 2.97 24.98
N LEU A 319 -18.18 2.89 24.46
CA LEU A 319 -18.96 4.03 23.96
C LEU A 319 -19.53 4.94 25.07
N TYR A 320 -20.15 4.34 26.08
CA TYR A 320 -20.88 5.04 27.14
C TYR A 320 -20.08 5.15 28.44
N GLY A 321 -18.75 5.01 28.36
CA GLY A 321 -17.89 5.16 29.53
C GLY A 321 -17.95 6.58 30.11
N PRO A 322 -17.77 6.74 31.44
CA PRO A 322 -17.91 8.03 32.13
C PRO A 322 -16.89 9.09 31.69
N ARG A 323 -15.79 8.67 31.05
CA ARG A 323 -14.75 9.57 30.51
C ARG A 323 -15.02 10.00 29.06
N GLY A 324 -16.18 9.68 28.49
CA GLY A 324 -16.51 9.95 27.09
C GLY A 324 -15.71 9.12 26.09
N VAL A 325 -15.76 9.49 24.81
CA VAL A 325 -14.93 8.91 23.74
C VAL A 325 -14.60 9.99 22.71
N ASP A 326 -13.32 10.12 22.36
CA ASP A 326 -12.84 11.18 21.47
C ASP A 326 -12.54 10.64 20.06
N VAL A 327 -11.91 9.46 20.03
CA VAL A 327 -11.48 8.76 18.82
C VAL A 327 -12.07 7.35 18.80
N ILE A 328 -12.73 6.98 17.71
CA ILE A 328 -13.22 5.62 17.48
C ILE A 328 -12.50 5.01 16.28
N VAL A 329 -12.01 3.79 16.45
CA VAL A 329 -11.53 2.94 15.36
C VAL A 329 -12.50 1.78 15.20
N SER A 330 -13.06 1.59 14.00
CA SER A 330 -14.08 0.57 13.76
C SER A 330 -14.08 0.05 12.33
N THR A 331 -14.67 -1.13 12.14
CA THR A 331 -15.10 -1.58 10.81
C THR A 331 -16.42 -0.89 10.41
N PRO A 332 -16.69 -0.67 9.11
CA PRO A 332 -17.88 0.04 8.65
C PRO A 332 -19.20 -0.62 9.07
N HIS A 333 -19.33 -1.93 8.92
CA HIS A 333 -20.58 -2.63 9.25
C HIS A 333 -20.98 -2.49 10.71
N LEU A 334 -20.01 -2.62 11.63
CA LEU A 334 -20.27 -2.45 13.05
C LEU A 334 -20.67 -1.01 13.38
N LEU A 335 -19.92 -0.02 12.88
CA LEU A 335 -20.23 1.38 13.15
C LEU A 335 -21.58 1.78 12.58
N ALA A 336 -21.93 1.33 11.37
CA ALA A 336 -23.24 1.56 10.77
C ALA A 336 -24.36 0.96 11.61
N SER A 337 -24.21 -0.29 12.09
CA SER A 337 -25.21 -0.95 12.95
C SER A 337 -25.44 -0.20 14.27
N ILE A 338 -24.38 0.39 14.83
CA ILE A 338 -24.46 1.21 16.04
C ILE A 338 -25.13 2.55 15.70
N ALA A 339 -24.78 3.17 14.57
CA ALA A 339 -25.39 4.42 14.10
C ALA A 339 -26.86 4.28 13.70
N ASP A 340 -27.34 3.08 13.39
CA ASP A 340 -28.76 2.78 13.18
C ASP A 340 -29.53 2.75 14.51
N SER A 341 -28.87 2.31 15.59
CA SER A 341 -29.47 2.26 16.94
C SER A 341 -29.36 3.60 17.67
N ASP A 342 -28.22 4.28 17.54
CA ASP A 342 -27.94 5.60 18.12
C ASP A 342 -27.37 6.54 17.04
N PRO A 343 -28.23 7.30 16.34
CA PRO A 343 -27.81 8.23 15.30
C PRO A 343 -26.87 9.33 15.79
N ASN A 344 -26.83 9.61 17.11
CA ASN A 344 -26.00 10.67 17.65
C ASN A 344 -24.51 10.37 17.55
N ILE A 345 -24.11 9.11 17.35
CA ILE A 345 -22.70 8.72 17.29
C ILE A 345 -21.91 9.42 16.17
N LEU A 346 -22.58 9.80 15.08
CA LEU A 346 -21.95 10.50 13.96
C LEU A 346 -22.18 12.02 13.96
N SER A 347 -22.92 12.55 14.94
CA SER A 347 -23.38 13.95 14.96
C SER A 347 -22.30 14.99 15.21
N ARG A 348 -21.20 14.62 15.88
CA ARG A 348 -20.07 15.50 16.22
C ARG A 348 -18.75 15.10 15.53
N VAL A 349 -18.82 14.22 14.52
CA VAL A 349 -17.65 13.71 13.81
C VAL A 349 -17.06 14.77 12.88
N SER A 350 -16.02 15.44 13.37
CA SER A 350 -15.29 16.49 12.65
C SER A 350 -14.24 15.94 11.67
N HIS A 351 -13.68 14.76 11.96
CA HIS A 351 -12.64 14.12 11.16
C HIS A 351 -13.01 12.67 10.90
N LEU A 352 -13.12 12.31 9.63
CA LEU A 352 -13.41 10.94 9.20
C LEU A 352 -12.25 10.44 8.32
N ILE A 353 -11.62 9.36 8.76
CA ILE A 353 -10.52 8.71 8.08
C ILE A 353 -10.98 7.35 7.57
N VAL A 354 -10.67 7.04 6.32
CA VAL A 354 -10.92 5.75 5.67
C VAL A 354 -9.56 5.16 5.30
N ASP A 355 -9.06 4.20 6.09
CA ASP A 355 -7.81 3.50 5.81
C ASP A 355 -8.05 2.27 4.93
N GLU A 356 -7.11 1.93 4.06
CA GLU A 356 -7.31 0.91 2.99
C GLU A 356 -8.56 1.23 2.12
N ALA A 357 -8.63 2.47 1.61
CA ALA A 357 -9.79 2.98 0.88
C ALA A 357 -10.11 2.18 -0.40
N ASP A 358 -9.13 1.55 -1.04
CA ASP A 358 -9.37 0.62 -2.14
C ASP A 358 -10.24 -0.58 -1.74
N SER A 359 -10.07 -1.09 -0.53
CA SER A 359 -10.90 -2.15 0.05
C SER A 359 -12.26 -1.63 0.53
N LEU A 360 -12.27 -0.48 1.23
CA LEU A 360 -13.48 0.09 1.82
C LEU A 360 -14.47 0.72 0.81
N PHE A 361 -14.02 0.96 -0.43
CA PHE A 361 -14.86 1.37 -1.56
C PHE A 361 -15.03 0.27 -2.63
N ASP A 362 -14.73 -1.00 -2.32
CA ASP A 362 -15.16 -2.11 -3.17
C ASP A 362 -16.65 -2.43 -2.99
N ARG A 363 -17.20 -3.27 -3.87
CA ARG A 363 -18.65 -3.58 -3.97
C ARG A 363 -19.30 -3.95 -2.64
N SER A 364 -18.59 -4.63 -1.75
CA SER A 364 -19.13 -5.10 -0.47
C SER A 364 -19.28 -3.97 0.57
N PHE A 365 -18.29 -3.06 0.64
CA PHE A 365 -18.22 -2.04 1.70
C PHE A 365 -18.72 -0.67 1.24
N ALA A 366 -18.64 -0.34 -0.05
CA ALA A 366 -18.93 0.99 -0.57
C ALA A 366 -20.29 1.56 -0.12
N PRO A 367 -21.42 0.81 -0.14
CA PRO A 367 -22.70 1.35 0.29
C PRO A 367 -22.69 1.76 1.77
N VAL A 368 -22.09 0.94 2.62
CA VAL A 368 -22.05 1.15 4.08
C VAL A 368 -21.09 2.30 4.42
N THR A 369 -19.90 2.30 3.83
CA THR A 369 -18.93 3.39 4.00
C THR A 369 -19.51 4.72 3.56
N THR A 370 -20.21 4.77 2.41
CA THR A 370 -20.85 5.99 1.91
C THR A 370 -21.95 6.47 2.85
N SER A 371 -22.79 5.56 3.36
CA SER A 371 -23.84 5.92 4.34
C SER A 371 -23.28 6.56 5.61
N ILE A 372 -22.16 6.04 6.13
CA ILE A 372 -21.48 6.62 7.30
C ILE A 372 -20.97 8.04 6.98
N ILE A 373 -20.35 8.22 5.81
CA ILE A 373 -19.83 9.54 5.40
C ILE A 373 -20.98 10.55 5.26
N GLU A 374 -22.10 10.16 4.65
CA GLU A 374 -23.28 11.02 4.49
C GLU A 374 -23.87 11.44 5.85
N ARG A 375 -23.99 10.50 6.80
CA ARG A 375 -24.47 10.80 8.15
C ARG A 375 -23.52 11.71 8.94
N ALA A 376 -22.21 11.59 8.74
CA ALA A 376 -21.21 12.43 9.39
C ALA A 376 -21.04 13.82 8.74
N SER A 377 -21.39 13.94 7.45
CA SER A 377 -21.21 15.11 6.58
C SER A 377 -21.58 16.46 7.22
N PRO A 378 -22.72 16.60 7.95
CA PRO A 378 -23.11 17.89 8.54
C PRO A 378 -22.09 18.47 9.53
N SER A 379 -21.31 17.62 10.20
CA SER A 379 -20.29 18.03 11.18
C SER A 379 -18.85 17.89 10.65
N LEU A 380 -18.69 17.32 9.46
CA LEU A 380 -17.41 16.87 8.92
C LEU A 380 -16.59 18.05 8.39
N LYS A 381 -15.49 18.37 9.07
CA LYS A 381 -14.52 19.39 8.64
C LYS A 381 -13.47 18.79 7.71
N GLN A 382 -13.08 17.54 7.95
CA GLN A 382 -12.00 16.90 7.21
C GLN A 382 -12.29 15.42 6.90
N PHE A 383 -12.16 15.06 5.63
CA PHE A 383 -12.32 13.69 5.13
C PHE A 383 -11.01 13.20 4.52
N VAL A 384 -10.46 12.10 5.02
CA VAL A 384 -9.17 11.57 4.58
C VAL A 384 -9.32 10.12 4.12
N CYS A 385 -8.98 9.84 2.87
CA CYS A 385 -8.84 8.47 2.38
C CYS A 385 -7.37 8.10 2.29
N CYS A 386 -6.98 6.99 2.91
CA CYS A 386 -5.64 6.44 2.85
C CYS A 386 -5.67 5.15 2.05
N SER A 387 -4.76 4.98 1.08
CA SER A 387 -4.72 3.76 0.29
C SER A 387 -3.31 3.40 -0.15
N ALA A 388 -3.01 2.09 -0.19
CA ALA A 388 -1.79 1.58 -0.79
C ALA A 388 -1.85 1.59 -2.32
N THR A 389 -3.04 1.41 -2.89
CA THR A 389 -3.24 1.39 -4.33
C THR A 389 -4.37 2.33 -4.75
N ILE A 390 -4.36 2.79 -6.01
CA ILE A 390 -5.45 3.61 -6.57
C ILE A 390 -6.00 2.90 -7.81
N PRO A 391 -6.87 1.89 -7.64
CA PRO A 391 -7.50 1.25 -8.79
C PRO A 391 -8.42 2.23 -9.51
N ARG A 392 -8.68 2.00 -10.81
CA ARG A 392 -9.54 2.88 -11.62
C ARG A 392 -10.93 3.09 -11.01
N LYS A 393 -11.50 2.05 -10.39
CA LYS A 393 -12.80 2.13 -9.71
C LYS A 393 -12.80 3.17 -8.59
N LEU A 394 -11.84 3.06 -7.66
CA LEU A 394 -11.66 4.03 -6.57
C LEU A 394 -11.42 5.43 -7.14
N ASN A 395 -10.53 5.56 -8.12
CA ASN A 395 -10.22 6.85 -8.74
C ASN A 395 -11.46 7.53 -9.34
N ASN A 396 -12.29 6.76 -10.05
CA ASN A 396 -13.52 7.26 -10.65
C ASN A 396 -14.56 7.63 -9.58
N PHE A 397 -14.74 6.78 -8.56
CA PHE A 397 -15.64 7.07 -7.44
C PHE A 397 -15.25 8.38 -6.74
N LEU A 398 -13.98 8.55 -6.40
CA LEU A 398 -13.49 9.77 -5.74
C LEU A 398 -13.59 11.00 -6.66
N ALA A 399 -13.33 10.85 -7.96
CA ALA A 399 -13.47 11.95 -8.91
C ALA A 399 -14.93 12.42 -9.08
N THR A 400 -15.89 11.50 -9.03
CA THR A 400 -17.32 11.81 -9.14
C THR A 400 -17.86 12.41 -7.84
N ASN A 401 -17.57 11.80 -6.68
CA ASN A 401 -18.18 12.18 -5.41
C ASN A 401 -17.41 13.29 -4.67
N TYR A 402 -16.10 13.39 -4.86
CA TYR A 402 -15.22 14.34 -4.17
C TYR A 402 -14.26 15.05 -5.15
N PRO A 403 -14.78 15.85 -6.10
CA PRO A 403 -13.96 16.47 -7.16
C PRO A 403 -12.90 17.46 -6.64
N LYS A 404 -13.11 18.06 -5.46
CA LYS A 404 -12.19 19.00 -4.81
C LYS A 404 -11.13 18.34 -3.92
N MET A 405 -11.05 17.00 -3.93
CA MET A 405 -10.15 16.22 -3.08
C MET A 405 -8.68 16.40 -3.47
N THR A 406 -7.87 16.83 -2.51
CA THR A 406 -6.42 17.02 -2.69
C THR A 406 -5.71 15.67 -2.67
N ARG A 407 -4.92 15.38 -3.71
CA ARG A 407 -4.20 14.11 -3.83
C ARG A 407 -2.74 14.25 -3.43
N ILE A 408 -2.38 13.59 -2.34
CA ILE A 408 -1.03 13.50 -1.80
C ILE A 408 -0.52 12.10 -2.12
N THR A 409 0.40 12.01 -3.06
CA THR A 409 0.94 10.74 -3.54
C THR A 409 2.43 10.73 -3.31
N THR A 410 2.94 9.71 -2.64
CA THR A 410 4.39 9.53 -2.48
C THR A 410 5.05 9.19 -3.82
N PRO A 411 6.31 9.58 -4.05
CA PRO A 411 6.96 9.43 -5.36
C PRO A 411 7.18 7.96 -5.76
N ASN A 412 7.19 7.05 -4.80
CA ASN A 412 7.38 5.62 -5.01
C ASN A 412 6.05 4.84 -5.09
N LEU A 413 4.88 5.49 -5.07
CA LEU A 413 3.61 4.78 -5.17
C LEU A 413 3.60 3.84 -6.39
N HIS A 414 3.27 2.55 -6.15
CA HIS A 414 3.32 1.44 -7.12
C HIS A 414 4.71 0.92 -7.49
N ALA A 415 5.78 1.41 -6.87
CA ALA A 415 7.08 0.76 -6.94
C ALA A 415 7.05 -0.49 -6.06
N ILE A 416 7.45 -1.64 -6.63
CA ILE A 416 7.78 -2.80 -5.82
C ILE A 416 8.99 -2.39 -4.98
N PRO A 417 8.95 -2.50 -3.64
CA PRO A 417 10.10 -2.15 -2.82
C PRO A 417 11.33 -2.88 -3.31
N ARG A 418 12.49 -2.20 -3.42
CA ARG A 418 13.73 -2.81 -3.94
C ARG A 418 14.16 -4.08 -3.18
N ARG A 419 13.65 -4.27 -1.96
CA ARG A 419 13.90 -5.43 -1.09
C ARG A 419 13.03 -6.65 -1.45
N VAL A 420 11.99 -6.50 -2.26
CA VAL A 420 11.12 -7.59 -2.69
C VAL A 420 11.62 -8.10 -4.04
N GLN A 421 12.16 -9.31 -4.05
CA GLN A 421 12.50 -10.03 -5.27
C GLN A 421 11.24 -10.72 -5.80
N LEU A 422 10.89 -10.46 -7.06
CA LEU A 422 9.74 -11.08 -7.71
C LEU A 422 10.22 -12.22 -8.61
N GLY A 423 9.77 -13.44 -8.32
CA GLY A 423 9.89 -14.60 -9.19
C GLY A 423 8.54 -14.97 -9.80
N VAL A 424 8.51 -15.30 -11.09
CA VAL A 424 7.32 -15.81 -11.77
C VAL A 424 7.64 -17.20 -12.30
N ILE A 425 6.89 -18.20 -11.82
CA ILE A 425 7.04 -19.59 -12.25
C ILE A 425 5.85 -19.93 -13.15
N ASP A 426 6.16 -20.36 -14.38
CA ASP A 426 5.16 -20.81 -15.33
C ASP A 426 4.78 -22.26 -15.05
N VAL A 427 3.65 -22.45 -14.37
CA VAL A 427 3.14 -23.76 -13.96
C VAL A 427 2.68 -24.61 -15.16
N SER A 428 2.46 -24.00 -16.33
CA SER A 428 1.98 -24.74 -17.51
C SER A 428 3.05 -25.64 -18.13
N LYS A 429 4.33 -25.34 -17.88
CA LYS A 429 5.47 -26.06 -18.43
C LYS A 429 5.85 -27.28 -17.59
N ASP A 430 6.60 -28.20 -18.20
CA ASP A 430 7.31 -29.23 -17.46
C ASP A 430 8.28 -28.56 -16.48
N PRO A 431 8.44 -29.07 -15.25
CA PRO A 431 7.93 -30.34 -14.72
C PRO A 431 6.51 -30.30 -14.11
N TYR A 432 5.87 -29.12 -14.04
CA TYR A 432 4.67 -28.93 -13.22
C TYR A 432 3.36 -29.32 -13.91
N ARG A 433 3.24 -29.18 -15.23
CA ARG A 433 2.05 -29.60 -16.02
C ARG A 433 0.72 -29.16 -15.40
N ASN A 434 0.60 -27.87 -15.07
CA ASN A 434 -0.53 -27.24 -14.40
C ASN A 434 -0.79 -27.67 -12.93
N LYS A 435 0.08 -28.48 -12.33
CA LYS A 435 0.02 -28.82 -10.89
C LYS A 435 0.63 -27.70 -10.05
N LYS A 436 -0.23 -26.81 -9.58
CA LYS A 436 0.16 -25.64 -8.75
C LYS A 436 0.76 -26.04 -7.41
N ASP A 437 0.26 -27.10 -6.79
CA ASP A 437 0.69 -27.53 -5.45
C ASP A 437 2.14 -28.03 -5.49
N LEU A 438 2.50 -28.76 -6.55
CA LEU A 438 3.87 -29.20 -6.79
C LEU A 438 4.80 -28.00 -7.04
N ALA A 439 4.37 -27.03 -7.85
CA ALA A 439 5.15 -25.82 -8.09
C ALA A 439 5.33 -24.98 -6.82
N CYS A 440 4.32 -24.95 -5.94
CA CYS A 440 4.39 -24.28 -4.65
C CYS A 440 5.38 -24.97 -3.72
N ALA A 441 5.29 -26.30 -3.60
CA ALA A 441 6.22 -27.09 -2.78
C ALA A 441 7.68 -26.95 -3.27
N ASP A 442 7.91 -26.99 -4.59
CA ASP A 442 9.25 -26.83 -5.16
C ASP A 442 9.80 -25.41 -4.97
N ALA A 443 8.96 -24.38 -5.07
CA ALA A 443 9.35 -23.01 -4.78
C ALA A 443 9.74 -22.84 -3.30
N ILE A 444 8.96 -23.40 -2.36
CA ILE A 444 9.25 -23.37 -0.93
C ILE A 444 10.57 -24.11 -0.65
N TYR A 445 10.75 -25.29 -1.24
CA TYR A 445 11.96 -26.08 -1.08
C TYR A 445 13.20 -25.36 -1.62
N SER A 446 13.09 -24.71 -2.77
CA SER A 446 14.16 -23.89 -3.37
C SER A 446 14.57 -22.73 -2.47
N ILE A 447 13.60 -22.00 -1.91
CA ILE A 447 13.83 -20.91 -0.96
C ILE A 447 14.53 -21.44 0.32
N GLY A 448 14.10 -22.60 0.82
CA GLY A 448 14.72 -23.24 1.98
C GLY A 448 16.17 -23.65 1.72
N ARG A 449 16.45 -24.26 0.55
CA ARG A 449 17.79 -24.75 0.18
C ARG A 449 18.79 -23.63 -0.06
N GLU A 450 18.41 -22.54 -0.72
CA GLU A 450 19.26 -21.36 -0.87
C GLU A 450 19.70 -20.80 0.49
N SER A 451 18.82 -20.89 1.48
CA SER A 451 19.07 -20.39 2.84
C SER A 451 20.05 -21.28 3.62
N ALA A 452 19.96 -22.60 3.49
CA ALA A 452 20.91 -23.52 4.11
C ALA A 452 22.35 -23.34 3.61
N SER A 453 22.53 -22.74 2.43
CA SER A 453 23.85 -22.39 1.88
C SER A 453 24.42 -21.06 2.41
N HIS A 454 23.61 -20.26 3.11
CA HIS A 454 24.06 -19.09 3.86
C HIS A 454 24.13 -19.48 5.34
N GLU A 455 25.27 -20.05 5.76
CA GLU A 455 25.56 -20.26 7.18
C GLU A 455 25.47 -18.91 7.89
N GLY A 456 24.52 -18.76 8.81
CA GLY A 456 24.47 -17.61 9.72
C GLY A 456 25.73 -17.53 10.58
N PRO A 457 25.97 -16.39 11.27
CA PRO A 457 27.18 -16.17 12.06
C PRO A 457 27.36 -17.13 13.25
N VAL A 458 26.35 -17.95 13.59
CA VAL A 458 26.37 -18.88 14.72
C VAL A 458 26.09 -20.31 14.22
N LYS A 459 27.07 -21.20 14.40
CA LYS A 459 26.92 -22.64 14.12
C LYS A 459 25.84 -23.25 15.02
N GLY A 460 24.70 -23.62 14.44
CA GLY A 460 23.69 -24.46 15.11
C GLY A 460 22.27 -23.91 15.16
N GLU A 461 22.03 -22.65 14.79
CA GLU A 461 20.67 -22.13 14.61
C GLU A 461 20.17 -22.36 13.18
N VAL A 462 19.07 -23.10 13.05
CA VAL A 462 18.34 -23.23 11.78
C VAL A 462 17.52 -21.96 11.60
N ASP A 463 17.83 -21.17 10.57
CA ASP A 463 17.10 -19.93 10.29
C ASP A 463 15.69 -20.27 9.77
N VAL A 464 14.69 -20.21 10.65
CA VAL A 464 13.29 -20.55 10.33
C VAL A 464 12.65 -19.40 9.57
N ARG A 465 12.54 -19.54 8.24
CA ARG A 465 11.82 -18.57 7.40
C ARG A 465 10.32 -18.78 7.50
N ARG A 466 9.60 -17.67 7.73
CA ARG A 466 8.14 -17.64 7.68
C ARG A 466 7.68 -17.36 6.26
N ILE A 467 6.93 -18.29 5.68
CA ILE A 467 6.41 -18.20 4.31
C ILE A 467 4.89 -18.09 4.38
N MET A 468 4.33 -17.10 3.68
CA MET A 468 2.89 -16.94 3.54
C MET A 468 2.48 -17.28 2.11
N VAL A 469 1.57 -18.25 1.96
CA VAL A 469 1.06 -18.70 0.66
C VAL A 469 -0.39 -18.25 0.51
N PHE A 470 -0.69 -17.45 -0.51
CA PHE A 470 -2.04 -17.03 -0.82
C PHE A 470 -2.69 -17.96 -1.83
N VAL A 471 -3.91 -18.42 -1.52
CA VAL A 471 -4.72 -19.28 -2.37
C VAL A 471 -6.06 -18.59 -2.63
N ASN A 472 -6.63 -18.79 -3.82
CA ASN A 472 -7.87 -18.11 -4.22
C ASN A 472 -9.12 -18.67 -3.52
N GLU A 473 -9.16 -19.98 -3.32
CA GLU A 473 -10.32 -20.69 -2.78
C GLU A 473 -10.02 -21.17 -1.37
N ARG A 474 -11.03 -21.10 -0.52
CA ARG A 474 -10.92 -21.51 0.88
C ARG A 474 -10.63 -23.00 1.03
N GLU A 475 -11.36 -23.87 0.34
CA GLU A 475 -11.21 -25.34 0.45
C GLU A 475 -9.77 -25.77 0.11
N LYS A 476 -9.19 -25.14 -0.91
CA LYS A 476 -7.80 -25.37 -1.32
C LYS A 476 -6.75 -24.98 -0.27
N THR A 477 -7.07 -24.11 0.69
CA THR A 477 -6.10 -23.76 1.75
C THR A 477 -5.82 -24.95 2.66
N GLU A 478 -6.86 -25.72 3.03
CA GLU A 478 -6.72 -26.92 3.86
C GLU A 478 -6.06 -28.06 3.08
N GLU A 479 -6.48 -28.26 1.83
CA GLU A 479 -5.89 -29.26 0.93
C GLU A 479 -4.39 -29.02 0.72
N LEU A 480 -4.00 -27.78 0.42
CA LEU A 480 -2.60 -27.41 0.22
C LEU A 480 -1.79 -27.54 1.51
N ALA A 481 -2.34 -27.15 2.67
CA ALA A 481 -1.64 -27.31 3.94
C ALA A 481 -1.45 -28.78 4.32
N ALA A 482 -2.43 -29.65 4.04
CA ALA A 482 -2.28 -31.10 4.20
C ALA A 482 -1.20 -31.66 3.26
N TYR A 483 -1.21 -31.25 1.99
CA TYR A 483 -0.22 -31.65 1.00
C TYR A 483 1.21 -31.22 1.39
N LEU A 484 1.39 -29.98 1.84
CA LEU A 484 2.69 -29.48 2.30
C LEU A 484 3.20 -30.26 3.53
N ARG A 485 2.30 -30.60 4.48
CA ARG A 485 2.64 -31.44 5.63
C ARG A 485 3.06 -32.85 5.23
N GLU A 486 2.39 -33.46 4.25
CA GLU A 486 2.79 -34.77 3.69
C GLU A 486 4.21 -34.72 3.10
N LYS A 487 4.62 -33.58 2.52
CA LYS A 487 5.98 -33.35 2.01
C LYS A 487 6.99 -32.94 3.09
N GLY A 488 6.61 -32.94 4.36
CA GLY A 488 7.48 -32.62 5.48
C GLY A 488 7.68 -31.11 5.73
N ILE A 489 6.86 -30.26 5.11
CA ILE A 489 6.85 -28.81 5.37
C ILE A 489 5.82 -28.51 6.46
N ASN A 490 6.24 -27.88 7.55
CA ASN A 490 5.30 -27.42 8.57
C ASN A 490 4.44 -26.28 8.00
N ALA A 491 3.15 -26.56 7.80
CA ALA A 491 2.21 -25.63 7.18
C ALA A 491 0.88 -25.64 7.92
N GLU A 492 0.38 -24.44 8.21
CA GLU A 492 -0.93 -24.23 8.82
C GLU A 492 -1.84 -23.47 7.86
N ALA A 493 -3.10 -23.90 7.78
CA ALA A 493 -4.12 -23.22 6.98
C ALA A 493 -4.79 -22.13 7.82
N LEU A 494 -4.83 -20.90 7.26
CA LEU A 494 -5.52 -19.76 7.86
C LEU A 494 -6.64 -19.29 6.90
N HIS A 495 -7.88 -19.37 7.36
CA HIS A 495 -9.05 -18.84 6.66
C HIS A 495 -10.06 -18.28 7.67
N ARG A 496 -11.12 -17.60 7.19
CA ARG A 496 -12.09 -16.88 8.05
C ARG A 496 -12.70 -17.71 9.20
N ASP A 497 -12.89 -19.01 9.00
CA ASP A 497 -13.52 -19.89 10.01
C ASP A 497 -12.49 -20.65 10.87
N THR A 498 -11.19 -20.36 10.73
CA THR A 498 -10.17 -21.00 11.58
C THR A 498 -10.33 -20.46 13.01
N PRO A 499 -10.46 -21.32 14.03
CA PRO A 499 -10.67 -20.87 15.40
C PRO A 499 -9.48 -20.03 15.90
N GLU A 500 -9.78 -18.89 16.54
CA GLU A 500 -8.81 -17.85 16.94
C GLU A 500 -7.63 -18.33 17.79
N LYS A 501 -7.80 -19.46 18.50
CA LYS A 501 -6.76 -20.06 19.34
C LYS A 501 -5.47 -20.46 18.60
N ARG A 502 -5.49 -20.56 17.26
CA ARG A 502 -4.29 -20.88 16.46
C ARG A 502 -3.54 -19.65 15.94
N HIS A 503 -4.06 -18.44 16.09
CA HIS A 503 -3.41 -17.23 15.55
C HIS A 503 -2.25 -16.69 16.41
N GLY A 504 -1.91 -17.37 17.51
CA GLY A 504 -0.93 -16.91 18.50
C GLY A 504 0.11 -17.93 18.95
N GLU A 505 0.23 -19.08 18.30
CA GLU A 505 1.32 -20.05 18.51
C GLU A 505 2.46 -19.85 17.50
#